data_AF-A0A249PAM7-F1
#
_entry.id   AF-A0A249PAM7-F1
#
_cell.length_a   1.000
_cell.length_b   1.000
_cell.length_c   1.000
_cell.angle_alpha   90.00
_cell.angle_beta   90.00
_cell.angle_gamma   90.00
#
_symmetry.space_group_name_H-M   'P 1'
#
loop_
_entity.id
_entity.type
_entity.pdbx_description
1 polymer ?
#
loop_
_entity_poly.entity_id
_entity_poly.type
_entity_poly.pdbx_seq_one_letter_code
_entity_poly.pdbx_strand_id
1 'polypeptide(L)' 'MVGKPIPETVVLTPIPEAPEYSFAVVNEQRVIVEPKSRTVVQVIN' A
#
# COMPACT_ATOMS: atom_id res chain seq x y z
N MET A 1 2.30 7.98 9.84
CA MET A 1 0.99 7.44 10.28
C MET A 1 0.81 6.09 9.59
N VAL A 2 0.70 5.02 10.36
CA VAL A 2 0.27 3.69 9.88
C VAL A 2 -1.25 3.62 10.12
N GLY A 3 -2.02 2.99 9.21
CA GLY A 3 -3.45 2.73 9.45
C GLY A 3 -4.50 3.64 8.80
N LYS A 4 -4.16 4.58 7.91
CA LYS A 4 -5.18 5.31 7.12
C LYS A 4 -5.45 4.59 5.79
N PRO A 5 -6.72 4.50 5.35
CA PRO A 5 -7.04 3.95 4.05
C PRO A 5 -6.49 4.85 2.95
N ILE A 6 -5.82 4.26 1.95
CA ILE A 6 -5.36 4.98 0.78
C ILE A 6 -6.54 5.27 -0.18
N PRO A 7 -6.56 6.41 -0.90
CA PRO A 7 -7.61 6.71 -1.87
C PRO A 7 -7.75 5.59 -2.92
N GLU A 8 -8.97 5.37 -3.42
CA GLU A 8 -9.25 4.37 -4.47
C GLU A 8 -8.56 4.70 -5.80
N THR A 9 -8.26 5.98 -6.03
CA THR A 9 -7.51 6.47 -7.20
C THR A 9 -6.05 6.03 -7.23
N VAL A 10 -5.52 5.55 -6.11
CA VAL A 10 -4.15 5.02 -6.03
C VAL A 10 -4.11 3.62 -6.63
N VAL A 11 -3.24 3.41 -7.61
CA VAL A 11 -3.00 2.09 -8.19
C VAL A 11 -2.23 1.23 -7.20
N LEU A 12 -2.74 0.02 -6.95
CA LEU A 12 -2.08 -1.01 -6.16
C LEU A 12 -1.38 -2.00 -7.09
N THR A 13 -0.09 -2.23 -6.87
CA THR A 13 0.68 -3.24 -7.60
C THR A 13 0.93 -4.44 -6.67
N PRO A 14 0.38 -5.63 -6.97
CA PRO A 14 0.62 -6.83 -6.15
C PRO A 14 2.12 -7.17 -6.07
N ILE A 15 2.54 -7.67 -4.91
CA ILE A 15 3.91 -8.16 -4.70
C ILE A 15 3.95 -9.65 -5.06
N PRO A 16 4.73 -10.09 -6.06
CA PRO A 16 4.70 -11.49 -6.53
C PRO A 16 5.02 -12.53 -5.45
N GLU A 17 6.00 -12.24 -4.59
CA GLU A 17 6.42 -13.12 -3.49
C GLU A 17 5.51 -13.05 -2.26
N ALA A 18 4.60 -12.08 -2.19
CA ALA A 18 3.68 -11.85 -1.07
C ALA A 18 2.34 -11.25 -1.58
N PRO A 19 1.51 -12.04 -2.29
CA PRO A 19 0.33 -11.56 -3.02
C PRO A 19 -0.79 -11.03 -2.09
N GLU A 20 -0.73 -11.31 -0.80
CA GLU A 20 -1.59 -10.68 0.21
C GLU A 20 -1.31 -9.18 0.40
N TYR A 21 -0.18 -8.68 -0.10
CA TYR A 21 0.22 -7.28 -0.02
C TYR A 21 0.36 -6.64 -1.40
N SER A 22 0.26 -5.31 -1.42
CA SER A 22 0.50 -4.50 -2.60
C SER A 22 1.41 -3.32 -2.28
N PHE A 23 2.18 -2.92 -3.27
CA PHE A 23 2.98 -1.71 -3.25
C PHE A 23 2.18 -0.53 -3.83
N ALA A 24 2.40 0.66 -3.27
CA ALA A 24 1.90 1.92 -3.82
C ALA A 24 2.88 3.07 -3.57
N VAL A 25 2.76 4.12 -4.39
CA VAL A 25 3.44 5.40 -4.18
C VAL A 25 2.41 6.46 -3.83
N VAL A 26 2.53 7.07 -2.65
CA VAL A 26 1.61 8.09 -2.15
C VAL A 26 2.44 9.24 -1.59
N ASN A 27 2.20 10.47 -2.07
CA ASN A 27 2.97 11.65 -1.67
C ASN A 27 4.50 11.40 -1.75
N GLU A 28 4.96 10.80 -2.85
CA GLU A 28 6.37 10.47 -3.08
C GLU A 28 6.95 9.40 -2.13
N GLN A 29 6.14 8.84 -1.22
CA GLN A 29 6.53 7.78 -0.32
C GLN A 29 6.10 6.41 -0.84
N ARG A 30 6.99 5.44 -0.67
CA ARG A 30 6.73 4.04 -0.97
C ARG A 30 6.07 3.37 0.23
N VAL A 31 4.96 2.68 0.01
CA VAL A 31 4.21 2.02 1.08
C VAL A 31 3.80 0.60 0.69
N ILE A 32 3.70 -0.26 1.69
CA ILE A 32 3.07 -1.58 1.59
C ILE A 32 1.66 -1.49 2.17
N VAL A 33 0.71 -2.08 1.45
CA VAL A 33 -0.73 -1.95 1.67
C VAL A 33 -1.38 -3.32 1.69
N GLU A 34 -2.32 -3.53 2.59
CA GLU A 34 -3.27 -4.65 2.51
C GLU A 34 -4.42 -4.23 1.56
N PRO A 35 -4.59 -4.90 0.40
CA PRO A 35 -5.41 -4.36 -0.69
C PRO A 35 -6.91 -4.45 -0.43
N LYS A 36 -7.40 -5.34 0.44
CA LYS A 36 -8.84 -5.50 0.71
C LYS A 36 -9.39 -4.34 1.54
N SER A 37 -8.61 -3.86 2.51
CA SER A 37 -8.93 -2.73 3.39
C SER A 37 -8.28 -1.43 2.94
N ARG A 38 -7.35 -1.48 1.96
CA ARG A 38 -6.52 -0.35 1.51
C ARG A 38 -5.71 0.28 2.66
N THR A 39 -5.37 -0.52 3.67
CA THR A 39 -4.65 -0.04 4.87
C THR A 39 -3.15 -0.08 4.65
N VAL A 40 -2.48 1.05 4.93
CA VAL A 40 -1.01 1.08 4.97
C VAL A 40 -0.51 0.26 6.17
N VAL A 41 0.25 -0.79 5.90
CA VAL A 41 0.86 -1.66 6.92
C VAL A 41 2.33 -1.29 7.15
N GLN A 42 3.01 -0.76 6.14
CA GLN A 42 4.41 -0.34 6.25
C GLN A 42 4.73 0.84 5.33
N VAL A 43 5.62 1.72 5.79
CA VAL A 43 6.25 2.76 4.96
C VAL A 43 7.70 2.35 4.73
N ILE A 44 8.16 2.39 3.48
CA ILE A 44 9.54 2.07 3.12
C ILE A 44 10.32 3.39 3.08
N ASN A 45 11.40 3.45 3.86
CA ASN A 45 12.36 4.56 3.90
C ASN A 45 13.71 4.11 3.35
#